data_AF-A0A369ZLG4-F1
#
_entry.id   AF-A0A369ZLG4-F1
#
_cell.length_a   1.000
_cell.length_b   1.000
_cell.length_c   1.000
_cell.angle_alpha   90.00
_cell.angle_beta   90.00
_cell.angle_gamma   90.00
#
_symmetry.space_group_name_H-M   'P 1'
#
loop_
_entity.id
_entity.type
_entity.pdbx_description
1 polymer ?
#
loop_
_entity_poly.entity_id
_entity_poly.type
_entity_poly.pdbx_seq_one_letter_code
_entity_poly.pdbx_strand_id
1 'polypeptide(L)'
;VKRIYLTRSDNIPDCIKEKVELINIHQLWQNKTKEEQDEILFLLGIDKNKLENLKHKSIVLFTQPLSEDNVLTEEEKIALYKTIIGNYDQEKLVIKTHPRETTNYRDYFPNIEVFSENYPSEILDVLGIRFEKVVTIFSTAVYVYSKENIIFYGTKIHPKLLSRFGRIEYE
;
A
#
# COMPACT_ATOMS: atom_id res chain seq x y z
N VAL A 1 13.91 21.08 15.32
CA VAL A 1 12.54 20.52 15.20
C VAL A 1 11.76 20.83 16.48
N LYS A 2 10.62 21.54 16.38
CA LYS A 2 9.81 21.96 17.55
C LYS A 2 8.78 20.90 17.96
N ARG A 3 8.15 20.22 17.00
CA ARG A 3 7.18 19.13 17.19
C ARG A 3 7.35 18.08 16.09
N ILE A 4 7.00 16.84 16.39
CA ILE A 4 7.01 15.69 15.49
C ILE A 4 5.63 15.05 15.56
N TYR A 5 4.89 15.04 14.46
CA TYR A 5 3.57 14.42 14.42
C TYR A 5 3.71 12.96 13.99
N LEU A 6 3.18 12.03 14.80
CA LEU A 6 3.15 10.61 14.48
C LEU A 6 1.72 10.10 14.48
N THR A 7 1.43 9.15 13.60
CA THR A 7 0.13 8.45 13.54
C THR A 7 0.11 7.20 14.42
N ARG A 8 1.26 6.81 14.99
CA ARG A 8 1.45 5.63 15.82
C ARG A 8 2.41 5.91 16.97
N SER A 9 2.21 5.19 18.07
CA SER A 9 3.01 5.30 19.29
C SER A 9 4.13 4.26 19.39
N ASP A 10 4.21 3.33 18.44
CA ASP A 10 5.13 2.20 18.51
C ASP A 10 6.59 2.65 18.33
N ASN A 11 7.48 2.16 19.20
CA ASN A 11 8.93 2.34 19.10
C ASN A 11 9.43 3.79 19.03
N ILE A 12 8.72 4.74 19.66
CA ILE A 12 9.18 6.13 19.74
C ILE A 12 10.50 6.20 20.53
N PRO A 13 11.61 6.66 19.92
CA PRO A 13 12.87 6.82 20.64
C PRO A 13 12.79 7.87 21.76
N ASP A 14 13.39 7.59 22.91
CA ASP A 14 13.35 8.48 24.08
C ASP A 14 13.86 9.89 23.76
N CYS A 15 14.86 10.00 22.89
CA CYS A 15 15.47 11.27 22.49
C CYS A 15 14.51 12.22 21.74
N ILE A 16 13.38 11.73 21.22
CA ILE A 16 12.36 12.54 20.55
C ILE A 16 11.01 12.58 21.26
N LYS A 17 10.82 11.75 22.30
CA LYS A 17 9.53 11.51 22.94
C LYS A 17 8.83 12.79 23.43
N GLU A 18 9.57 13.73 24.00
CA GLU A 18 9.04 15.02 24.47
C GLU A 18 8.55 15.94 23.34
N LYS A 19 8.94 15.67 22.10
CA LYS A 19 8.55 16.45 20.91
C LYS A 19 7.44 15.78 20.12
N VAL A 20 7.07 14.54 20.46
CA VAL A 20 6.08 13.78 19.72
C VAL A 20 4.67 14.19 20.12
N GLU A 21 3.85 14.45 19.12
CA GLU A 21 2.41 14.63 19.22
C GLU A 21 1.73 13.56 18.39
N LEU A 22 0.91 12.72 19.03
CA LEU A 22 0.16 11.68 18.34
C LEU A 22 -1.09 12.29 17.70
N ILE A 23 -1.28 12.00 16.42
CA ILE A 23 -2.44 12.47 15.65
C ILE A 23 -3.27 11.31 15.13
N ASN A 24 -4.59 11.51 15.07
CA ASN A 24 -5.50 10.61 14.42
C ASN A 24 -5.96 11.23 13.10
N ILE A 25 -5.49 10.68 11.97
CA ILE A 25 -5.80 11.22 10.63
C ILE A 25 -7.29 11.17 10.30
N HIS A 26 -8.03 10.18 10.81
CA HIS A 26 -9.48 10.10 10.60
C HIS A 26 -10.20 11.21 11.34
N GLN A 27 -9.83 11.46 12.60
CA GLN A 27 -10.43 12.54 13.38
C GLN A 27 -10.11 13.90 12.76
N LEU A 28 -8.85 14.11 12.34
CA LEU A 28 -8.45 15.33 11.65
C LEU A 28 -9.28 15.52 10.37
N TRP A 29 -9.45 14.48 9.56
CA TRP A 29 -10.26 14.53 8.35
C TRP A 29 -11.75 14.82 8.62
N GLN A 30 -12.34 14.16 9.61
CA GLN A 30 -13.75 14.35 9.99
C GLN A 30 -14.02 15.76 10.53
N ASN A 31 -13.02 16.38 11.16
CA ASN A 31 -13.12 17.75 11.67
C ASN A 31 -12.96 18.82 10.58
N LYS A 32 -12.61 18.44 9.35
CA LYS A 32 -12.47 19.38 8.22
C LYS A 32 -13.81 19.69 7.58
N THR A 33 -13.98 20.93 7.12
CA THR A 33 -15.13 21.28 6.29
C THR A 33 -15.04 20.58 4.94
N LYS A 34 -16.15 20.59 4.21
CA LYS A 34 -16.19 20.02 2.87
C LYS A 34 -15.20 20.72 1.92
N GLU A 35 -15.08 22.05 2.01
CA GLU A 35 -14.11 22.81 1.21
C GLU A 35 -12.67 22.41 1.53
N GLU A 36 -12.30 22.31 2.81
CA GLU A 36 -10.94 21.91 3.20
C GLU A 36 -10.62 20.47 2.77
N GLN A 37 -11.59 19.56 2.87
CA GLN A 37 -11.43 18.18 2.39
C GLN A 37 -11.17 18.15 0.87
N ASP A 38 -11.94 18.91 0.10
CA ASP A 38 -11.79 18.94 -1.36
C ASP A 38 -10.47 19.65 -1.78
N GLU A 39 -10.00 20.65 -1.02
CA GLU A 39 -8.67 21.25 -1.20
C GLU A 39 -7.53 20.25 -0.95
N ILE A 40 -7.60 19.47 0.14
CA ILE A 40 -6.60 18.42 0.43
C ILE A 40 -6.54 17.40 -0.71
N LEU A 41 -7.69 16.95 -1.20
CA LEU A 41 -7.75 15.98 -2.29
C LEU A 41 -7.23 16.56 -3.60
N PHE A 42 -7.53 17.83 -3.88
CA PHE A 42 -6.96 18.54 -5.03
C PHE A 42 -5.43 18.61 -4.94
N LEU A 43 -4.88 18.99 -3.79
CA LEU A 43 -3.42 19.06 -3.56
C LEU A 43 -2.74 17.70 -3.73
N LEU A 44 -3.43 16.61 -3.33
CA LEU A 44 -2.94 15.24 -3.48
C LEU A 44 -3.24 14.62 -4.86
N GLY A 45 -3.94 15.34 -5.75
CA GLY A 45 -4.32 14.85 -7.08
C GLY A 45 -5.31 13.67 -7.04
N ILE A 46 -6.14 13.58 -6.00
CA ILE A 46 -7.09 12.49 -5.81
C ILE A 46 -8.37 12.74 -6.61
N ASP A 47 -8.62 11.86 -7.57
CA ASP A 47 -9.89 11.78 -8.29
C ASP A 47 -10.74 10.67 -7.67
N LYS A 48 -11.83 11.05 -6.99
CA LYS A 48 -12.75 10.11 -6.33
C LYS A 48 -13.39 9.14 -7.31
N ASN A 49 -13.58 9.53 -8.57
CA ASN A 49 -14.20 8.65 -9.57
C ASN A 49 -13.33 7.41 -9.83
N LYS A 50 -12.00 7.55 -9.72
CA LYS A 50 -11.06 6.43 -9.86
C LYS A 50 -11.09 5.46 -8.68
N LEU A 51 -11.71 5.84 -7.56
CA LEU A 51 -11.82 5.02 -6.35
C LEU A 51 -13.06 4.14 -6.35
N GLU A 52 -14.05 4.40 -7.21
CA GLU A 52 -15.33 3.68 -7.19
C GLU A 52 -15.15 2.18 -7.38
N ASN A 53 -14.29 1.78 -8.33
CA ASN A 53 -13.98 0.36 -8.56
C ASN A 53 -13.34 -0.33 -7.34
N LEU A 54 -12.58 0.41 -6.52
CA LEU A 54 -11.91 -0.14 -5.34
C LEU A 54 -12.92 -0.53 -4.25
N LYS A 55 -14.05 0.18 -4.15
CA LYS A 55 -15.10 -0.11 -3.14
C LYS A 55 -15.72 -1.49 -3.30
N HIS A 56 -15.61 -2.09 -4.50
CA HIS A 56 -16.14 -3.42 -4.80
C HIS A 56 -15.10 -4.53 -4.67
N LYS A 57 -13.87 -4.21 -4.27
CA LYS A 57 -12.77 -5.16 -4.12
C LYS A 57 -12.52 -5.41 -2.65
N SER A 58 -12.40 -6.67 -2.25
CA SER A 58 -12.10 -7.05 -0.87
C SER A 58 -10.63 -7.41 -0.65
N ILE A 59 -9.84 -7.56 -1.72
CA ILE A 59 -8.43 -7.93 -1.65
C ILE A 59 -7.60 -6.89 -2.41
N VAL A 60 -6.54 -6.38 -1.80
CA VAL A 60 -5.54 -5.53 -2.47
C VAL A 60 -4.18 -6.21 -2.45
N LEU A 61 -3.47 -6.19 -3.57
CA LEU A 61 -2.05 -6.54 -3.67
C LEU A 61 -1.23 -5.27 -3.89
N PHE A 62 -0.36 -4.95 -2.94
CA PHE A 62 0.65 -3.90 -3.11
C PHE A 62 1.91 -4.49 -3.72
N THR A 63 2.21 -4.08 -4.95
CA THR A 63 3.40 -4.52 -5.67
C THR A 63 4.65 -3.73 -5.22
N GLN A 64 5.81 -4.17 -5.72
CA GLN A 64 7.13 -3.63 -5.44
C GLN A 64 7.88 -3.48 -6.76
N PRO A 65 8.72 -2.43 -6.91
CA PRO A 65 9.45 -2.11 -8.12
C PRO A 65 10.71 -2.98 -8.27
N LEU A 66 10.53 -4.31 -8.23
CA LEU A 66 11.62 -5.28 -8.08
C LEU A 66 12.59 -5.29 -9.27
N SER A 67 12.08 -5.03 -10.47
CA SER A 67 12.87 -5.00 -11.70
C SER A 67 13.45 -3.61 -11.96
N GLU A 68 12.72 -2.57 -11.63
CA GLU A 68 13.20 -1.20 -11.66
C GLU A 68 14.34 -1.00 -10.63
N ASP A 69 14.32 -1.74 -9.53
CA ASP A 69 15.40 -1.81 -8.53
C ASP A 69 16.52 -2.81 -8.91
N ASN A 70 16.48 -3.38 -10.11
CA ASN A 70 17.45 -4.37 -10.62
C ASN A 70 17.62 -5.62 -9.73
N VAL A 71 16.56 -6.03 -9.02
CA VAL A 71 16.57 -7.21 -8.14
C VAL A 71 16.13 -8.46 -8.90
N LEU A 72 15.10 -8.33 -9.73
CA LEU A 72 14.55 -9.36 -10.62
C LEU A 72 14.52 -8.84 -12.05
N THR A 73 14.47 -9.71 -13.05
CA THR A 73 14.03 -9.27 -14.40
C THR A 73 12.53 -8.99 -14.41
N GLU A 74 12.01 -8.31 -15.44
CA GLU A 74 10.56 -8.14 -15.61
C GLU A 74 9.84 -9.51 -15.64
N GLU A 75 10.40 -10.49 -16.35
CA GLU A 75 9.82 -11.83 -16.45
C GLU A 75 9.77 -12.54 -15.09
N GLU A 76 10.85 -12.45 -14.31
CA GLU A 76 10.92 -13.00 -12.96
C GLU A 76 9.91 -12.31 -12.01
N LYS A 77 9.80 -10.98 -12.08
CA LYS A 77 8.81 -10.19 -11.33
C LYS A 77 7.39 -10.62 -11.66
N ILE A 78 7.06 -10.74 -12.95
CA ILE A 78 5.74 -11.20 -13.40
C ILE A 78 5.46 -12.65 -12.96
N ALA A 79 6.43 -13.56 -13.07
CA ALA A 79 6.26 -14.95 -12.63
C ALA A 79 6.00 -15.06 -11.12
N LEU A 80 6.71 -14.25 -10.32
CA LEU A 80 6.48 -14.16 -8.88
C LEU A 80 5.07 -13.66 -8.57
N TYR A 81 4.63 -12.58 -9.22
CA TYR A 81 3.27 -12.08 -9.01
C TYR A 81 2.18 -13.03 -9.51
N LYS A 82 2.39 -13.75 -10.62
CA LYS A 82 1.47 -14.82 -11.05
C LYS A 82 1.29 -15.88 -9.97
N THR A 83 2.38 -16.28 -9.32
CA THR A 83 2.36 -17.27 -8.23
C THR A 83 1.57 -16.73 -7.03
N ILE A 84 1.82 -15.49 -6.62
CA ILE A 84 1.11 -14.84 -5.50
C ILE A 84 -0.39 -14.69 -5.82
N ILE A 85 -0.72 -14.17 -6.99
CA ILE A 85 -2.10 -13.89 -7.44
C ILE A 85 -2.91 -15.19 -7.55
N GLY A 86 -2.29 -16.30 -7.94
CA GLY A 86 -2.95 -17.61 -8.03
C GLY A 86 -3.55 -18.12 -6.71
N ASN A 87 -3.18 -17.53 -5.56
CA ASN A 87 -3.73 -17.88 -4.26
C ASN A 87 -5.02 -17.12 -3.91
N TYR A 88 -5.51 -16.24 -4.79
CA TYR A 88 -6.62 -15.35 -4.50
C TYR A 88 -7.70 -15.37 -5.59
N ASP A 89 -8.91 -15.00 -5.19
CA ASP A 89 -10.02 -14.75 -6.08
C ASP A 89 -9.77 -13.47 -6.90
N GLN A 90 -9.54 -13.64 -8.20
CA GLN A 90 -9.17 -12.56 -9.12
C GLN A 90 -10.27 -11.50 -9.27
N GLU A 91 -11.55 -11.86 -9.14
CA GLU A 91 -12.66 -10.92 -9.24
C GLU A 91 -12.69 -9.95 -8.05
N LYS A 92 -12.24 -10.41 -6.88
CA LYS A 92 -12.17 -9.62 -5.63
C LYS A 92 -10.86 -8.86 -5.48
N LEU A 93 -9.87 -9.19 -6.28
CA LEU A 93 -8.52 -8.63 -6.21
C LEU A 93 -8.39 -7.34 -7.02
N VAL A 94 -7.66 -6.40 -6.44
CA VAL A 94 -7.07 -5.26 -7.14
C VAL A 94 -5.54 -5.26 -6.95
N ILE A 95 -4.82 -4.99 -8.02
CA ILE A 95 -3.38 -4.75 -8.01
C ILE A 95 -3.16 -3.24 -7.85
N LYS A 96 -2.63 -2.80 -6.71
CA LYS A 96 -2.19 -1.41 -6.52
C LYS A 96 -0.69 -1.32 -6.80
N THR A 97 -0.34 -0.66 -7.90
CA THR A 97 1.06 -0.62 -8.36
C THR A 97 1.93 0.26 -7.48
N HIS A 98 3.22 -0.05 -7.38
CA HIS A 98 4.15 0.84 -6.73
C HIS A 98 4.41 2.08 -7.63
N PRO A 99 4.53 3.31 -7.10
CA PRO A 99 4.69 4.53 -7.91
C PRO A 99 5.92 4.58 -8.82
N ARG A 100 6.93 3.76 -8.52
CA ARG A 100 8.17 3.64 -9.30
C ARG A 100 8.11 2.58 -10.39
N GLU A 101 7.05 1.76 -10.43
CA GLU A 101 6.92 0.73 -11.44
C GLU A 101 6.52 1.29 -12.79
N THR A 102 7.05 0.66 -13.85
CA THR A 102 6.66 0.94 -15.24
C THR A 102 5.88 -0.21 -15.87
N THR A 103 5.79 -1.36 -15.19
CA THR A 103 5.04 -2.54 -15.64
C THR A 103 3.55 -2.27 -15.78
N ASN A 104 3.00 -2.52 -16.97
CA ASN A 104 1.56 -2.52 -17.19
C ASN A 104 0.96 -3.91 -16.85
N TYR A 105 0.51 -4.08 -15.62
CA TYR A 105 -0.06 -5.34 -15.15
C TYR A 105 -1.34 -5.78 -15.91
N ARG A 106 -2.02 -4.87 -16.61
CA ARG A 106 -3.22 -5.20 -17.40
C ARG A 106 -2.92 -6.16 -18.56
N ASP A 107 -1.69 -6.12 -19.09
CA ASP A 107 -1.25 -6.98 -20.19
C ASP A 107 -1.07 -8.45 -19.74
N TYR A 108 -0.86 -8.66 -18.44
CA TYR A 108 -0.62 -9.97 -17.85
C TYR A 108 -1.82 -10.51 -17.07
N PHE A 109 -2.69 -9.61 -16.59
CA PHE A 109 -3.82 -9.90 -15.72
C PHE A 109 -5.09 -9.16 -16.20
N PRO A 110 -5.64 -9.50 -17.38
CA PRO A 110 -6.72 -8.74 -18.01
C PRO A 110 -8.04 -8.73 -17.23
N ASN A 111 -8.24 -9.70 -16.33
CA ASN A 111 -9.45 -9.83 -15.52
C ASN A 111 -9.33 -9.18 -14.13
N ILE A 112 -8.17 -8.64 -13.79
CA ILE A 112 -7.89 -8.06 -12.47
C ILE A 112 -7.88 -6.55 -12.59
N GLU A 113 -8.56 -5.88 -11.66
CA GLU A 113 -8.50 -4.42 -11.60
C GLU A 113 -7.06 -3.99 -11.29
N VAL A 114 -6.50 -3.10 -12.10
CA VAL A 114 -5.17 -2.52 -11.85
C VAL A 114 -5.37 -1.06 -11.49
N PHE A 115 -5.00 -0.72 -10.27
CA PHE A 115 -5.02 0.64 -9.74
C PHE A 115 -3.61 1.23 -9.73
N SER A 116 -3.31 2.00 -10.78
CA SER A 116 -1.99 2.57 -11.03
C SER A 116 -1.82 4.01 -10.54
N GLU A 117 -2.76 4.51 -9.74
CA GLU A 117 -2.68 5.87 -9.19
C GLU A 117 -1.68 5.94 -8.03
N ASN A 118 -0.92 7.03 -7.99
CA ASN A 118 0.09 7.31 -6.96
C ASN A 118 -0.52 7.90 -5.68
N TYR A 119 -1.63 7.30 -5.23
CA TYR A 119 -2.32 7.77 -4.03
C TYR A 119 -1.67 7.18 -2.78
N PRO A 120 -1.42 8.00 -1.74
CA PRO A 120 -1.02 7.53 -0.43
C PRO A 120 -2.01 6.48 0.08
N SER A 121 -1.55 5.47 0.83
CA SER A 121 -2.47 4.40 1.27
C SER A 121 -3.38 4.89 2.40
N GLU A 122 -2.88 5.84 3.19
CA GLU A 122 -3.59 6.54 4.24
C GLU A 122 -4.85 7.25 3.72
N ILE A 123 -4.79 7.87 2.53
CA ILE A 123 -5.95 8.59 1.98
C ILE A 123 -7.06 7.63 1.56
N LEU A 124 -6.71 6.41 1.09
CA LEU A 124 -7.70 5.39 0.74
C LEU A 124 -8.51 5.00 1.98
N ASP A 125 -7.82 4.74 3.09
CA ASP A 125 -8.48 4.37 4.36
C ASP A 125 -9.31 5.53 4.94
N VAL A 126 -8.80 6.78 4.88
CA VAL A 126 -9.56 7.98 5.28
C VAL A 126 -10.83 8.17 4.44
N LEU A 127 -10.79 7.83 3.15
CA LEU A 127 -11.93 7.88 2.23
C LEU A 127 -12.86 6.65 2.33
N GLY A 128 -12.61 5.76 3.29
CA GLY A 128 -13.46 4.59 3.56
C GLY A 128 -13.23 3.41 2.61
N ILE A 129 -12.15 3.42 1.82
CA ILE A 129 -11.75 2.26 1.03
C ILE A 129 -11.06 1.26 1.96
N ARG A 130 -11.67 0.10 2.15
CA ARG A 130 -11.19 -0.94 3.06
C ARG A 130 -11.11 -2.28 2.34
N PHE A 131 -10.09 -3.05 2.69
CA PHE A 131 -9.87 -4.38 2.16
C PHE A 131 -9.86 -5.39 3.31
N GLU A 132 -10.50 -6.53 3.09
CA GLU A 132 -10.49 -7.68 4.02
C GLU A 132 -9.14 -8.38 4.01
N LYS A 133 -8.44 -8.38 2.87
CA LYS A 133 -7.10 -8.94 2.73
C LYS A 133 -6.16 -7.95 2.05
N VAL A 134 -5.02 -7.72 2.68
CA VAL A 134 -3.99 -6.78 2.23
C VAL A 134 -2.71 -7.56 2.00
N VAL A 135 -2.40 -7.82 0.74
CA VAL A 135 -1.32 -8.69 0.32
C VAL A 135 -0.10 -7.87 -0.06
N THR A 136 1.07 -8.28 0.40
CA THR A 136 2.33 -7.69 -0.05
C THR A 136 3.51 -8.66 0.05
N ILE A 137 4.58 -8.35 -0.68
CA ILE A 137 5.88 -8.96 -0.44
C ILE A 137 6.55 -8.28 0.77
N PHE A 138 6.71 -6.96 0.74
CA PHE A 138 7.29 -6.19 1.86
C PHE A 138 6.97 -4.69 1.86
N SER A 139 5.82 -4.28 1.31
CA SER A 139 5.43 -2.86 1.28
C SER A 139 5.11 -2.33 2.68
N THR A 140 5.54 -1.11 3.00
CA THR A 140 5.13 -0.40 4.23
C THR A 140 3.70 0.15 4.14
N ALA A 141 3.14 0.25 2.93
CA ALA A 141 1.77 0.71 2.69
C ALA A 141 0.72 -0.12 3.43
N VAL A 142 1.04 -1.39 3.75
CA VAL A 142 0.13 -2.29 4.45
C VAL A 142 -0.07 -1.89 5.90
N TYR A 143 0.85 -1.10 6.49
CA TYR A 143 0.77 -0.80 7.91
C TYR A 143 -0.47 0.00 8.27
N VAL A 144 -1.05 0.79 7.37
CA VAL A 144 -2.31 1.54 7.67
C VAL A 144 -3.50 0.62 7.97
N TYR A 145 -3.43 -0.65 7.56
CA TYR A 145 -4.49 -1.64 7.77
C TYR A 145 -4.28 -2.45 9.05
N SER A 146 -5.35 -3.09 9.52
CA SER A 146 -5.28 -3.96 10.70
C SER A 146 -4.41 -5.19 10.44
N LYS A 147 -3.63 -5.60 11.45
CA LYS A 147 -2.65 -6.70 11.37
C LYS A 147 -3.29 -8.02 10.91
N GLU A 148 -4.50 -8.31 11.36
CA GLU A 148 -5.26 -9.52 11.01
C GLU A 148 -5.64 -9.62 9.52
N ASN A 149 -5.67 -8.50 8.80
CA ASN A 149 -6.00 -8.47 7.38
C ASN A 149 -4.77 -8.61 6.49
N ILE A 150 -3.55 -8.53 7.06
CA ILE A 150 -2.31 -8.44 6.28
C ILE A 150 -1.76 -9.84 5.99
N ILE A 151 -1.50 -10.10 4.71
CA ILE A 151 -0.78 -11.27 4.23
C ILE A 151 0.57 -10.81 3.70
N PHE A 152 1.62 -11.07 4.48
CA PHE A 152 2.97 -10.61 4.22
C PHE A 152 3.87 -11.78 3.82
N TYR A 153 4.20 -11.88 2.54
CA TYR A 153 5.03 -12.97 2.04
C TYR A 153 6.50 -12.87 2.48
N GLY A 154 6.99 -11.65 2.71
CA GLY A 154 8.37 -11.40 3.06
C GLY A 154 9.33 -11.72 1.92
N THR A 155 10.62 -11.54 2.19
CA THR A 155 11.69 -11.72 1.19
C THR A 155 12.06 -13.18 0.95
N LYS A 156 11.68 -14.09 1.83
CA LYS A 156 11.97 -15.54 1.70
C LYS A 156 11.25 -16.21 0.53
N ILE A 157 10.21 -15.57 -0.02
CA ILE A 157 9.49 -16.10 -1.19
C ILE A 157 10.39 -16.25 -2.42
N HIS A 158 11.51 -15.51 -2.50
CA HIS A 158 12.41 -15.59 -3.63
C HIS A 158 13.88 -15.37 -3.21
N PRO A 159 14.83 -16.22 -3.64
CA PRO A 159 16.22 -16.18 -3.17
C PRO A 159 16.92 -14.85 -3.47
N LYS A 160 16.65 -14.22 -4.63
CA LYS A 160 17.22 -12.89 -4.96
C LYS A 160 16.72 -11.78 -4.02
N LEU A 161 15.46 -11.87 -3.56
CA LEU A 161 14.91 -10.89 -2.62
C LEU A 161 15.58 -11.04 -1.25
N LEU A 162 15.70 -12.28 -0.76
CA LEU A 162 16.40 -12.58 0.49
C LEU A 162 17.86 -12.14 0.46
N SER A 163 18.56 -12.37 -0.66
CA SER A 163 19.95 -11.95 -0.85
C SER A 163 20.09 -10.42 -0.85
N ARG A 164 19.18 -9.70 -1.52
CA ARG A 164 19.25 -8.25 -1.70
C ARG A 164 18.87 -7.46 -0.45
N PHE A 165 17.80 -7.88 0.22
CA PHE A 165 17.14 -7.12 1.29
C PHE A 165 17.31 -7.75 2.68
N GLY A 166 17.92 -8.94 2.76
CA GLY A 166 17.93 -9.72 3.98
C GLY A 166 16.55 -10.29 4.30
N ARG A 167 16.38 -10.81 5.52
CA ARG A 167 15.12 -11.37 6.00
C ARG A 167 14.18 -10.23 6.40
N ILE A 168 13.12 -10.03 5.64
CA ILE A 168 11.99 -9.16 6.00
C ILE A 168 10.76 -10.03 6.16
N GLU A 169 10.15 -9.96 7.33
CA GLU A 169 8.92 -10.65 7.71
C GLU A 169 8.04 -9.68 8.50
N TYR A 170 6.76 -9.98 8.60
CA TYR A 170 5.84 -9.18 9.38
C TYR A 170 5.96 -9.53 10.86
N GLU A 171 6.26 -8.55 11.70
CA GLU A 171 6.41 -8.69 13.15
C GLU A 171 5.07 -8.55 13.89
#